data_AF-G6C1Y5-F1
#
_entry.id   AF-G6C1Y5-F1
#
_cell.length_a   1.000
_cell.length_b   1.000
_cell.length_c   1.000
_cell.angle_alpha   90.00
_cell.angle_beta   90.00
_cell.angle_gamma   90.00
#
_symmetry.space_group_name_H-M   'P 1'
#
loop_
_entity.id
_entity.type
_entity.pdbx_description
1 polymer ?
#
loop_
_entity_poly.entity_id
_entity_poly.type
_entity_poly.pdbx_seq_one_letter_code
_entity_poly.pdbx_strand_id
1 'polypeptide(L)'
;GLIGRSTEDLHDLGRYRRYSALDSNLHIIGQMLKYYKFGFGFATDEACYDIREGRLTREEAIWLVNEYDGKCGQQYIDEFCKYIGITNDEFLEVLDKFVNRELFEKKNGKWIPKFKIGENL
;
A
#
# COMPACT_ATOMS: atom_id res chain seq x y z
N GLY A 1 20.93 12.57 -13.90
CA GLY A 1 21.08 11.32 -13.13
C GLY A 1 19.85 10.46 -13.34
N LEU A 2 19.84 9.22 -12.86
CA LEU A 2 18.61 8.42 -12.78
C LEU A 2 17.63 9.13 -11.83
N ILE A 3 16.43 9.44 -12.31
CA ILE A 3 15.39 10.12 -11.55
C ILE A 3 14.35 9.05 -11.21
N GLY A 4 14.16 8.77 -9.92
CA GLY A 4 13.08 7.91 -9.45
C GLY A 4 11.76 8.67 -9.41
N ARG A 5 10.79 8.20 -8.62
CA ARG A 5 9.56 8.95 -8.32
C ARG A 5 9.87 10.14 -7.43
N SER A 6 10.44 11.21 -7.98
CA SER A 6 10.94 12.37 -7.22
C SER A 6 9.89 13.43 -6.94
N THR A 7 8.77 13.40 -7.65
CA THR A 7 7.72 14.44 -7.60
C THR A 7 6.47 14.00 -6.85
N GLU A 8 6.26 12.69 -6.74
CA GLU A 8 5.06 12.10 -6.17
C GLU A 8 5.10 12.09 -4.64
N ASP A 9 3.93 12.26 -4.03
CA ASP A 9 3.73 12.08 -2.60
C ASP A 9 3.89 10.60 -2.24
N LEU A 10 4.67 10.32 -1.19
CA LEU A 10 4.92 8.97 -0.71
C LEU A 10 3.63 8.27 -0.21
N HIS A 11 2.66 9.04 0.30
CA HIS A 11 1.35 8.50 0.67
C HIS A 11 0.61 7.95 -0.54
N ASP A 12 0.72 8.61 -1.70
CA ASP A 12 0.07 8.11 -2.90
C ASP A 12 0.71 6.81 -3.40
N LEU A 13 2.01 6.62 -3.14
CA LEU A 13 2.76 5.44 -3.54
C LEU A 13 2.58 4.25 -2.59
N GLY A 14 2.08 4.47 -1.37
CA GLY A 14 1.98 3.44 -0.34
C GLY A 14 3.32 2.90 0.16
N ARG A 15 4.39 3.71 0.06
CA ARG A 15 5.76 3.33 0.39
C ARG A 15 6.67 4.54 0.54
N TYR A 16 7.86 4.34 1.10
CA TYR A 16 8.84 5.41 1.34
C TYR A 16 10.03 5.43 0.37
N ARG A 17 10.30 4.34 -0.37
CA ARG A 17 11.36 4.37 -1.39
C ARG A 17 10.85 4.81 -2.75
N ARG A 18 11.72 5.48 -3.51
CA ARG A 18 11.40 6.13 -4.79
C ARG A 18 11.93 5.41 -6.03
N TYR A 19 12.67 4.31 -5.87
CA TYR A 19 13.51 3.75 -6.94
C TYR A 19 13.22 2.28 -7.27
N SER A 20 12.01 1.77 -6.99
CA SER A 20 11.62 0.39 -7.35
C SER A 20 10.33 0.39 -8.17
N ALA A 21 10.15 -0.60 -9.04
CA ALA A 21 8.94 -0.79 -9.88
C ALA A 21 8.53 0.50 -10.63
N LEU A 22 9.49 1.07 -11.36
CA LEU A 22 9.32 2.33 -12.10
C LEU A 22 8.74 2.14 -13.50
N ASP A 23 8.65 0.90 -13.95
CA ASP A 23 8.12 0.49 -15.26
C ASP A 23 6.59 0.69 -15.37
N SER A 24 5.87 0.66 -14.24
CA SER A 24 4.41 0.80 -14.23
C SER A 24 3.85 1.35 -12.92
N ASN A 25 2.77 2.13 -13.00
CA ASN A 25 1.96 2.55 -11.84
C ASN A 25 1.07 1.43 -11.30
N LEU A 26 0.80 0.39 -12.09
CA LEU A 26 -0.07 -0.73 -11.70
C LEU A 26 0.43 -1.50 -10.47
N HIS A 27 1.76 -1.47 -10.26
CA HIS A 27 2.36 -2.05 -9.07
C HIS A 27 1.81 -1.43 -7.77
N ILE A 28 1.54 -0.12 -7.76
CA ILE A 28 1.04 0.59 -6.58
C ILE A 28 -0.33 0.05 -6.18
N ILE A 29 -1.22 -0.15 -7.16
CA ILE A 29 -2.54 -0.76 -6.95
C ILE A 29 -2.40 -2.19 -6.44
N GLY A 30 -1.54 -2.99 -7.07
CA GLY A 30 -1.28 -4.35 -6.63
C GLY A 30 -0.87 -4.44 -5.16
N GLN A 31 -0.04 -3.50 -4.68
CA GLN A 31 0.41 -3.46 -3.29
C GLN A 31 -0.69 -3.04 -2.31
N MET A 32 -1.54 -2.09 -2.70
CA MET A 32 -2.71 -1.72 -1.90
C MET A 32 -3.74 -2.85 -1.82
N LEU A 33 -3.97 -3.59 -2.92
CA LEU A 33 -4.82 -4.79 -2.90
C LEU A 33 -4.21 -5.91 -2.03
N LYS A 34 -2.88 -6.10 -2.09
CA LYS A 34 -2.14 -7.03 -1.22
C LYS A 34 -2.38 -6.71 0.25
N TYR A 35 -2.32 -5.43 0.62
CA TYR A 35 -2.60 -4.96 1.97
C TYR A 35 -3.99 -5.34 2.44
N TYR A 36 -5.04 -5.05 1.67
CA TYR A 36 -6.41 -5.41 2.06
C TYR A 36 -6.67 -6.92 2.12
N LYS A 37 -5.86 -7.72 1.42
CA LYS A 37 -5.97 -9.18 1.43
C LYS A 37 -5.19 -9.84 2.57
N PHE A 38 -3.98 -9.35 2.86
CA PHE A 38 -3.03 -10.04 3.73
C PHE A 38 -2.55 -9.21 4.94
N GLY A 39 -2.93 -7.94 5.04
CA GLY A 39 -2.53 -7.07 6.15
C GLY A 39 -1.17 -6.40 5.98
N PHE A 40 -0.51 -6.56 4.82
CA PHE A 40 0.75 -5.89 4.51
C PHE A 40 0.85 -5.56 3.02
N GLY A 41 1.45 -4.42 2.71
CA GLY A 41 1.70 -3.88 1.37
C GLY A 41 3.19 -3.71 1.13
N PHE A 42 3.58 -2.67 0.38
CA PHE A 42 4.97 -2.53 -0.06
C PHE A 42 5.87 -1.94 1.02
N ALA A 43 5.37 -1.00 1.83
CA ALA A 43 6.17 -0.38 2.89
C ALA A 43 6.71 -1.44 3.87
N THR A 44 5.92 -2.47 4.17
CA THR A 44 6.34 -3.62 4.97
C THR A 44 7.48 -4.40 4.32
N ASP A 45 7.37 -4.74 3.04
CA ASP A 45 8.43 -5.48 2.34
C ASP A 45 9.74 -4.68 2.36
N GLU A 46 9.68 -3.39 2.05
CA GLU A 46 10.84 -2.49 2.06
C GLU A 46 11.47 -2.39 3.45
N ALA A 47 10.65 -2.24 4.49
CA ALA A 47 11.10 -2.15 5.87
C ALA A 47 11.81 -3.45 6.31
N CYS A 48 11.31 -4.61 5.88
CA CYS A 48 11.96 -5.88 6.14
C CYS A 48 13.35 -5.96 5.49
N TYR A 49 13.48 -5.48 4.25
CA TYR A 49 14.79 -5.39 3.59
C TYR A 49 15.73 -4.44 4.34
N ASP A 50 15.25 -3.25 4.70
CA ASP A 50 16.10 -2.23 5.33
C ASP A 50 16.52 -2.58 6.77
N ILE A 51 15.67 -3.27 7.54
CA ILE A 51 16.08 -3.85 8.83
C ILE A 51 17.20 -4.87 8.62
N ARG A 52 17.06 -5.79 7.65
CA ARG A 52 18.05 -6.84 7.39
C ARG A 52 19.40 -6.27 6.97
N GLU A 53 19.40 -5.19 6.22
CA GLU A 53 20.61 -4.48 5.78
C GLU A 53 21.15 -3.51 6.84
N GLY A 54 20.54 -3.42 8.03
CA GLY A 54 20.97 -2.54 9.11
C GLY A 54 20.75 -1.05 8.85
N ARG A 55 19.83 -0.70 7.94
CA ARG A 55 19.51 0.68 7.55
C ARG A 55 18.35 1.28 8.34
N LEU A 56 17.47 0.44 8.89
CA LEU A 56 16.38 0.85 9.76
C LEU A 56 16.41 0.05 11.06
N THR A 57 16.10 0.73 12.16
CA THR A 57 15.69 0.09 13.41
C THR A 57 14.27 -0.45 13.29
N ARG A 58 13.88 -1.32 14.23
CA ARG A 58 12.52 -1.88 14.27
C ARG A 58 11.49 -0.78 14.51
N GLU A 59 11.82 0.20 15.34
CA GLU A 59 10.96 1.31 15.72
C GLU A 59 10.68 2.23 14.52
N GLU A 60 11.73 2.58 13.76
CA GLU A 60 11.59 3.38 12.53
C GLU A 60 10.77 2.62 11.47
N ALA A 61 11.01 1.32 11.32
CA ALA A 61 10.25 0.47 10.42
C ALA A 61 8.75 0.41 10.79
N ILE A 62 8.42 0.25 12.07
CA ILE A 62 7.02 0.27 12.55
C ILE A 62 6.36 1.60 12.20
N TRP A 63 7.06 2.72 12.39
CA TRP A 63 6.53 4.03 12.02
C TRP A 63 6.25 4.13 10.52
N LEU A 64 7.23 3.79 9.67
CA LEU A 64 7.09 3.83 8.21
C LEU A 64 5.95 2.95 7.68
N VAL A 65 5.81 1.75 8.24
CA VAL A 65 4.75 0.83 7.85
C VAL A 65 3.38 1.39 8.23
N ASN A 66 3.20 1.91 9.44
CA ASN A 66 1.93 2.51 9.84
C ASN A 66 1.56 3.74 8.98
N GLU A 67 2.55 4.51 8.55
CA GLU A 67 2.33 5.73 7.78
C GLU A 67 1.90 5.43 6.33
N TYR A 68 2.61 4.49 5.68
CA TYR A 68 2.51 4.32 4.23
C TYR A 68 1.77 3.06 3.79
N ASP A 69 1.74 2.00 4.58
CA ASP A 69 1.25 0.72 4.08
C ASP A 69 -0.26 0.74 3.81
N GLY A 70 -0.68 0.17 2.68
CA GLY A 70 -2.07 0.20 2.24
C GLY A 70 -2.58 1.52 1.69
N LYS A 71 -1.76 2.59 1.66
CA LYS A 71 -2.12 3.84 0.99
C LYS A 71 -1.99 3.70 -0.53
N CYS A 72 -2.82 4.43 -1.25
CA CYS A 72 -2.77 4.53 -2.70
C CYS A 72 -3.48 5.82 -3.13
N GLY A 73 -2.82 6.64 -3.94
CA GLY A 73 -3.41 7.86 -4.49
C GLY A 73 -4.54 7.53 -5.47
N GLN A 74 -5.61 8.33 -5.44
CA GLN A 74 -6.78 8.14 -6.30
C GLN A 74 -6.41 8.12 -7.79
N GLN A 75 -5.40 8.89 -8.20
CA GLN A 75 -4.91 8.94 -9.59
C GLN A 75 -4.47 7.56 -10.11
N TYR A 76 -3.92 6.69 -9.25
CA TYR A 76 -3.49 5.36 -9.66
C TYR A 76 -4.67 4.41 -9.80
N ILE A 77 -5.72 4.60 -9.01
CA ILE A 77 -6.98 3.85 -9.14
C ILE A 77 -7.67 4.25 -10.44
N ASP A 78 -7.75 5.55 -10.72
CA ASP A 78 -8.34 6.08 -11.94
C ASP A 78 -7.59 5.59 -13.19
N GLU A 79 -6.26 5.60 -13.17
CA GLU A 79 -5.42 5.08 -14.25
C GLU A 79 -5.64 3.58 -14.47
N PHE A 80 -5.69 2.79 -13.39
CA PHE A 80 -5.95 1.36 -13.47
C PHE A 80 -7.35 1.06 -14.04
N CYS A 81 -8.38 1.71 -13.51
CA CYS A 81 -9.76 1.53 -13.96
C CYS A 81 -9.91 1.88 -15.43
N LYS A 82 -9.32 3.00 -15.87
CA LYS A 82 -9.25 3.39 -17.28
C LYS A 82 -8.51 2.35 -18.13
N TYR A 83 -7.40 1.81 -17.64
CA TYR A 83 -6.60 0.83 -18.37
C TYR A 83 -7.35 -0.48 -18.64
N ILE A 84 -8.13 -0.97 -17.66
CA ILE A 84 -8.88 -2.23 -17.80
C ILE A 84 -10.34 -2.05 -18.25
N GLY A 85 -10.80 -0.80 -18.40
CA GLY A 85 -12.14 -0.48 -18.90
C GLY A 85 -13.26 -0.69 -17.87
N ILE A 86 -13.00 -0.42 -16.59
CA ILE A 86 -14.02 -0.45 -15.52
C ILE A 86 -14.19 0.93 -14.88
N THR A 87 -15.25 1.10 -14.12
CA THR A 87 -15.50 2.27 -13.27
C THR A 87 -14.84 2.13 -11.90
N ASN A 88 -14.63 3.25 -11.21
CA ASN A 88 -14.16 3.25 -9.82
C ASN A 88 -15.15 2.54 -8.88
N ASP A 89 -16.46 2.61 -9.17
CA ASP A 89 -17.47 1.93 -8.36
C ASP A 89 -17.35 0.40 -8.51
N GLU A 90 -17.20 -0.11 -9.73
CA GLU A 90 -16.93 -1.53 -9.98
C GLU A 90 -15.64 -2.00 -9.28
N PHE A 91 -14.59 -1.17 -9.31
CA PHE A 91 -13.35 -1.44 -8.58
C PHE A 91 -13.60 -1.60 -7.08
N LEU A 92 -14.32 -0.65 -6.46
CA LEU A 92 -14.63 -0.69 -5.03
C LEU A 92 -15.53 -1.87 -4.67
N GLU A 93 -16.52 -2.20 -5.50
CA GLU A 93 -17.38 -3.38 -5.33
C GLU A 93 -16.60 -4.70 -5.37
N VAL A 94 -15.59 -4.80 -6.25
CA VAL A 94 -14.71 -5.96 -6.32
C VAL A 94 -13.79 -5.99 -5.10
N LEU A 95 -13.16 -4.87 -4.74
CA LEU A 95 -12.30 -4.76 -3.57
C LEU A 95 -13.02 -5.25 -2.30
N ASP A 96 -14.23 -4.76 -2.06
CA ASP A 96 -15.07 -5.11 -0.90
C ASP A 96 -15.31 -6.62 -0.73
N LYS A 97 -15.31 -7.39 -1.84
CA LYS A 97 -15.49 -8.85 -1.83
C LYS A 97 -14.22 -9.58 -1.41
N PHE A 98 -13.05 -8.98 -1.63
CA PHE A 98 -11.75 -9.62 -1.39
C PHE A 98 -11.01 -9.11 -0.15
N VAL A 99 -11.49 -8.04 0.49
CA VAL A 99 -10.91 -7.58 1.77
C VAL A 99 -11.06 -8.68 2.83
N ASN A 100 -9.96 -8.96 3.52
CA ASN A 100 -9.95 -9.93 4.61
C ASN A 100 -10.64 -9.35 5.85
N ARG A 101 -11.84 -9.86 6.16
CA ARG A 101 -12.67 -9.38 7.28
C ARG A 101 -12.17 -9.78 8.66
N GLU A 102 -11.22 -10.71 8.75
CA GLU A 102 -10.54 -11.01 10.02
C GLU A 102 -9.53 -9.91 10.36
N LEU A 103 -8.89 -9.34 9.33
CA LEU A 103 -7.88 -8.29 9.46
C LEU A 103 -8.44 -6.87 9.42
N PHE A 104 -9.58 -6.67 8.74
CA PHE A 104 -10.17 -5.34 8.52
C PHE A 104 -11.63 -5.27 8.92
N GLU A 105 -12.07 -4.08 9.34
CA GLU A 105 -13.48 -3.72 9.52
C GLU A 105 -13.85 -2.52 8.66
N LYS A 106 -15.10 -2.47 8.20
CA LYS A 106 -15.62 -1.34 7.45
C LYS A 106 -16.32 -0.36 8.39
N LYS A 107 -15.80 0.86 8.51
CA LYS A 107 -16.34 1.96 9.32
C LYS A 107 -16.51 3.19 8.44
N ASN A 108 -17.72 3.77 8.42
CA ASN A 108 -18.05 4.95 7.59
C ASN A 108 -17.63 4.79 6.12
N GLY A 109 -17.85 3.60 5.55
CA GLY A 109 -17.50 3.30 4.16
C GLY A 109 -16.01 3.01 3.91
N LYS A 110 -15.13 3.09 4.92
CA LYS A 110 -13.69 2.83 4.78
C LYS A 110 -13.26 1.57 5.51
N TRP A 111 -12.33 0.83 4.91
CA TRP A 111 -11.68 -0.32 5.54
C TRP A 111 -10.57 0.14 6.48
N ILE A 112 -10.65 -0.27 7.75
CA ILE A 112 -9.72 0.09 8.82
C ILE A 112 -9.11 -1.22 9.37
N PRO A 113 -7.78 -1.28 9.59
CA PRO A 113 -7.14 -2.46 10.16
C PRO A 113 -7.59 -2.71 11.60
N LYS A 114 -7.73 -3.99 11.96
CA LYS A 114 -8.02 -4.48 13.32
C LYS A 114 -6.76 -4.86 14.10
N PHE A 115 -5.61 -4.79 13.44
CA PHE A 115 -4.30 -5.14 14.00
C PHE A 115 -3.47 -3.90 14.24
N LYS A 116 -2.44 -4.04 15.07
CA LYS A 116 -1.43 -3.02 15.30
C LYS A 116 -0.06 -3.55 14.92
N ILE A 117 0.64 -2.81 14.06
CA ILE A 117 1.96 -3.20 13.58
C ILE A 117 2.96 -3.18 14.75
N GLY A 118 3.74 -4.26 14.86
CA GLY A 118 4.79 -4.38 15.88
C GLY A 118 4.33 -4.92 17.23
N GLU A 119 3.02 -5.10 17.43
CA GLU A 119 2.45 -5.81 18.59
C GLU A 119 2.14 -7.26 18.21
N ASN A 120 2.47 -8.19 19.09
CA ASN A 120 2.19 -9.61 18.86
C ASN A 120 0.67 -9.87 18.94
N LEU A 121 0.19 -10.74 18.04
CA LEU A 121 -1.04 -11.53 18.22
C LEU A 121 -0.91 -12.45 19.44
#